data_AF-A0A833SW01-F1
#
_entry.id   AF-A0A833SW01-F1
#
_cell.length_a   1.000
_cell.length_b   1.000
_cell.length_c   1.000
_cell.angle_alpha   90.00
_cell.angle_beta   90.00
_cell.angle_gamma   90.00
#
_symmetry.space_group_name_H-M   'P 1'
#
loop_
_entity.id
_entity.type
_entity.pdbx_description
1 polymer ?
#
loop_
_entity_poly.entity_id
_entity_poly.type
_entity_poly.pdbx_seq_one_letter_code
_entity_poly.pdbx_strand_id
1 'polypeptide(L)'
;MASSSSVLRLYREMLRNAAKFETYNFRAYATRRIKDKNKTLKSGSPELEKALQLVREQVDVLGRQGIVSKLYPPHVKSVMETLSK
;
A
#
# COMPACT_ATOMS: atom_id res chain seq x y z
N MET A 1 -3.05 21.61 8.80
CA MET A 1 -2.22 20.94 9.82
C MET A 1 -2.59 19.46 9.92
N ALA A 2 -2.03 18.64 9.04
CA ALA A 2 -2.22 17.20 9.11
C ALA A 2 -1.66 16.66 10.44
N SER A 3 -2.55 16.17 11.31
CA SER A 3 -2.18 15.54 12.57
C SER A 3 -1.49 14.20 12.31
N SER A 4 -0.48 13.86 13.11
CA SER A 4 0.22 12.57 13.10
C SER A 4 -0.72 11.35 13.16
N SER A 5 -1.87 11.49 13.81
CA SER A 5 -2.96 10.50 13.82
C SER A 5 -3.50 10.19 12.41
N SER A 6 -3.70 11.22 11.59
CA SER A 6 -4.24 11.06 10.23
C SER A 6 -3.27 10.32 9.31
N VAL A 7 -1.97 10.58 9.45
CA VAL A 7 -0.89 9.92 8.69
C VAL A 7 -0.85 8.43 9.04
N LEU A 8 -0.89 8.10 10.34
CA LEU A 8 -0.89 6.70 10.81
C LEU A 8 -2.13 5.94 10.35
N ARG A 9 -3.30 6.57 10.35
CA ARG A 9 -4.53 5.97 9.85
C ARG A 9 -4.40 5.64 8.35
N LEU A 10 -3.93 6.60 7.55
CA LEU A 10 -3.75 6.42 6.11
C LEU A 10 -2.73 5.30 5.81
N TYR A 11 -1.61 5.28 6.54
CA TYR A 11 -0.59 4.25 6.41
C TYR A 11 -1.15 2.84 6.70
N ARG A 12 -1.93 2.67 7.78
CA ARG A 12 -2.58 1.40 8.09
C ARG A 12 -3.60 1.00 7.03
N GLU A 13 -4.32 1.95 6.46
CA GLU A 13 -5.26 1.71 5.36
C GLU A 13 -4.55 1.22 4.09
N MET A 14 -3.44 1.84 3.72
CA MET A 14 -2.61 1.38 2.60
C MET A 14 -2.11 -0.04 2.80
N LEU A 15 -1.61 -0.38 3.99
CA LEU A 15 -1.15 -1.74 4.29
C LEU A 15 -2.29 -2.76 4.20
N ARG A 16 -3.48 -2.41 4.70
CA ARG A 16 -4.66 -3.27 4.58
C ARG A 16 -5.10 -3.47 3.14
N ASN A 17 -5.02 -2.45 2.30
CA ASN A 17 -5.33 -2.58 0.88
C ASN A 17 -4.26 -3.38 0.12
N ALA A 18 -2.97 -3.18 0.43
CA ALA A 18 -1.89 -3.98 -0.13
C ALA A 18 -2.01 -5.48 0.22
N ALA A 19 -2.50 -5.80 1.42
CA ALA A 19 -2.72 -7.19 1.83
C ALA A 19 -3.82 -7.92 1.04
N LYS A 20 -4.73 -7.17 0.38
CA LYS A 20 -5.85 -7.74 -0.40
C LYS A 20 -5.44 -8.19 -1.81
N PHE A 21 -4.20 -7.99 -2.23
CA PHE A 21 -3.70 -8.49 -3.51
C PHE A 21 -3.58 -10.02 -3.49
N GLU A 22 -4.18 -10.66 -4.49
CA GLU A 22 -4.16 -12.13 -4.63
C GLU A 22 -2.74 -12.63 -4.93
N THR A 23 -2.03 -11.97 -5.85
CA THR A 23 -0.66 -12.35 -6.22
C THR A 23 0.36 -11.91 -5.16
N TYR A 24 1.27 -12.81 -4.79
CA TYR A 24 2.44 -12.51 -3.95
C TYR A 24 3.23 -11.28 -4.39
N ASN A 25 3.58 -11.19 -5.67
CA ASN A 25 4.48 -10.15 -6.17
C ASN A 25 3.92 -8.74 -5.91
N PHE A 26 2.65 -8.51 -6.24
CA PHE A 26 2.02 -7.20 -6.00
C PHE A 26 1.84 -6.92 -4.51
N ARG A 27 1.46 -7.92 -3.71
CA ARG A 27 1.32 -7.79 -2.25
C ARG A 27 2.66 -7.42 -1.59
N ALA A 28 3.72 -8.14 -1.93
CA ALA A 28 5.07 -7.92 -1.40
C ALA A 28 5.63 -6.56 -1.84
N TYR A 29 5.51 -6.23 -3.14
CA TYR A 29 5.95 -4.95 -3.68
C TYR A 29 5.22 -3.77 -3.02
N ALA A 30 3.89 -3.81 -2.97
CA ALA A 30 3.10 -2.73 -2.38
C ALA A 30 3.46 -2.53 -0.90
N THR A 31 3.58 -3.61 -0.14
CA THR A 31 3.97 -3.57 1.29
C THR A 31 5.35 -2.96 1.47
N ARG A 32 6.33 -3.34 0.65
CA ARG A 32 7.69 -2.79 0.71
C ARG A 32 7.68 -1.30 0.35
N ARG A 33 7.02 -0.93 -0.74
CA ARG A 33 6.95 0.45 -1.23
C ARG A 33 6.29 1.39 -0.20
N ILE A 34 5.23 0.94 0.45
CA ILE A 34 4.54 1.69 1.52
C ILE A 34 5.48 1.90 2.71
N LYS A 35 6.21 0.87 3.14
CA LYS A 35 7.19 0.96 4.24
C LYS A 35 8.34 1.91 3.91
N ASP A 36 8.92 1.79 2.72
CA ASP A 36 10.04 2.62 2.28
C ASP A 36 9.63 4.10 2.22
N LYS A 37 8.43 4.40 1.69
CA LYS A 37 7.94 5.77 1.58
C LYS A 37 7.54 6.38 2.92
N ASN A 38 7.10 5.57 3.89
CA ASN A 38 6.84 6.05 5.25
C ASN A 38 8.14 6.37 6.01
N LYS A 39 9.24 5.63 5.76
CA LYS A 39 10.55 5.92 6.36
C LYS A 39 11.16 7.23 5.86
N THR A 40 10.88 7.61 4.61
CA THR A 40 11.41 8.86 4.02
C THR A 40 10.61 10.11 4.40
N LEU A 41 9.37 9.95 4.85
CA LEU A 41 8.54 11.04 5.35
C LEU A 41 9.00 11.47 6.75
N LYS A 42 9.87 12.48 6.83
CA LYS A 42 10.22 13.13 8.11
C LYS A 42 9.13 14.13 8.52
N SER A 43 8.68 14.06 9.76
CA SER A 43 7.69 14.96 10.35
C SER A 43 8.23 16.39 10.46
N GLY A 44 7.51 17.36 9.87
CA GLY A 44 7.78 18.80 10.05
C GLY A 44 8.02 19.62 8.77
N SER A 45 8.11 19.00 7.59
CA SER A 45 8.25 19.74 6.32
C SER A 45 6.90 20.28 5.81
N PRO A 46 6.83 21.52 5.26
CA PRO A 46 5.64 22.03 4.55
C PRO A 46 5.23 21.16 3.35
N GLU A 47 6.10 20.27 2.89
CA GLU A 47 5.82 19.29 1.84
C GLU A 47 4.93 18.13 2.32
N LEU A 48 4.68 18.01 3.62
CA LEU A 48 3.87 16.94 4.19
C LEU A 48 2.44 16.96 3.66
N GLU A 49 1.82 18.12 3.49
CA GLU A 49 0.45 18.20 2.96
C GLU A 49 0.37 17.77 1.50
N LYS A 50 1.36 18.15 0.67
CA LYS A 50 1.46 17.67 -0.72
C LYS A 50 1.71 16.17 -0.78
N ALA A 51 2.62 15.66 0.07
CA ALA A 51 2.90 14.24 0.14
C ALA A 51 1.67 13.44 0.58
N LEU A 52 0.90 13.94 1.55
CA LEU A 52 -0.34 13.33 2.01
C LEU A 52 -1.41 13.29 0.93
N GLN A 53 -1.53 14.36 0.12
CA GLN A 53 -2.43 14.37 -1.02
C GLN A 53 -2.07 13.27 -2.03
N LEU A 54 -0.79 13.16 -2.38
CA LEU A 54 -0.29 12.07 -3.22
C LEU A 54 -0.52 10.70 -2.60
N VAL A 55 -0.39 10.55 -1.28
CA VAL A 55 -0.65 9.26 -0.61
C VAL A 55 -2.13 8.90 -0.70
N ARG A 56 -3.05 9.86 -0.54
CA ARG A 56 -4.50 9.63 -0.71
C ARG A 56 -4.84 9.13 -2.11
N GLU A 57 -4.30 9.78 -3.14
CA GLU A 57 -4.47 9.33 -4.52
C GLU A 57 -3.93 7.90 -4.73
N GLN A 58 -2.80 7.57 -4.09
CA GLN A 58 -2.23 6.22 -4.14
C GLN A 58 -3.10 5.18 -3.41
N VAL A 59 -3.80 5.54 -2.32
CA VAL A 59 -4.76 4.65 -1.64
C VAL A 59 -5.90 4.28 -2.58
N ASP A 60 -6.44 5.24 -3.33
CA ASP A 60 -7.54 5.00 -4.26
C ASP A 60 -7.11 4.13 -5.44
N VAL A 61 -5.90 4.35 -5.95
CA VAL A 61 -5.30 3.48 -6.97
C VAL A 61 -5.13 2.05 -6.42
N LEU A 62 -4.57 1.89 -5.22
CA LEU A 62 -4.39 0.59 -4.59
C LEU A 62 -5.73 -0.13 -4.38
N GLY A 63 -6.79 0.59 -4.00
CA GLY A 63 -8.14 0.04 -3.85
C GLY A 63 -8.68 -0.52 -5.17
N ARG A 64 -8.58 0.25 -6.26
CA ARG A 64 -8.99 -0.19 -7.60
C ARG A 64 -8.19 -1.39 -8.08
N GLN A 65 -6.86 -1.36 -7.91
CA GLN A 65 -5.99 -2.47 -8.28
C GLN A 65 -6.29 -3.74 -7.46
N GLY A 66 -6.68 -3.59 -6.19
CA GLY A 66 -7.14 -4.70 -5.36
C GLY A 66 -8.41 -5.36 -5.90
N ILE A 67 -9.35 -4.57 -6.44
CA ILE A 67 -10.55 -5.11 -7.09
C ILE A 67 -10.19 -5.85 -8.38
N VAL A 68 -9.35 -5.26 -9.24
CA VAL A 68 -8.89 -5.90 -10.49
C VAL A 68 -8.17 -7.23 -10.19
N SER A 69 -7.31 -7.25 -9.17
CA SER A 69 -6.62 -8.47 -8.75
C SER A 69 -7.56 -9.58 -8.31
N LYS A 70 -8.76 -9.24 -7.80
CA LYS A 70 -9.78 -10.23 -7.41
C LYS A 70 -10.64 -10.69 -8.58
N LEU A 71 -10.91 -9.81 -9.53
CA LEU A 71 -11.66 -10.16 -10.75
C LEU A 71 -10.83 -11.07 -11.68
N TYR A 72 -9.51 -10.87 -11.70
CA TYR A 72 -8.57 -11.62 -12.52
C TYR A 72 -7.50 -12.27 -11.64
N PRO A 73 -7.87 -13.29 -10.84
CA PRO A 73 -6.90 -14.01 -10.04
C PRO A 73 -5.94 -14.80 -10.94
N PRO A 74 -4.68 -14.98 -10.55
CA PRO A 74 -3.75 -15.79 -11.30
C PRO A 74 -4.22 -17.26 -11.32
N HIS A 75 -4.10 -17.92 -12.47
CA HIS A 75 -4.46 -19.34 -12.61
C HIS A 75 -3.60 -20.27 -11.73
N VAL A 76 -2.37 -19.85 -11.42
CA VAL A 76 -1.42 -20.60 -10.59
C VAL A 76 -0.86 -19.66 -9.52
N LYS A 77 -0.77 -20.17 -8.28
CA LYS A 77 -0.13 -19.43 -7.19
C LYS A 77 1.37 -19.31 -7.41
N SER A 78 1.96 -18.23 -6.92
CA SER A 78 3.41 -18.05 -7.02
C SER A 78 4.14 -19.14 -6.23
N VAL A 79 5.30 -19.59 -6.72
CA VAL A 79 6.19 -20.52 -6.01
C VAL A 79 6.54 -20.01 -4.60
N MET A 80 6.63 -18.69 -4.45
CA MET A 80 6.88 -18.06 -3.14
C MET A 80 5.76 -18.29 -2.12
N GLU A 81 4.52 -18.52 -2.57
CA GLU A 81 3.39 -18.83 -1.69
C GLU A 81 3.31 -20.33 -1.36
N THR A 82 3.81 -21.18 -2.25
CA THR A 82 3.83 -22.64 -2.03
C THR A 82 4.94 -23.05 -1.08
N LEU A 83 6.08 -22.34 -1.08
CA LEU A 83 7.23 -22.61 -0.21
C LEU A 83 7.04 -22.11 1.23
N SER A 84 6.09 -21.20 1.48
CA SER A 84 5.88 -20.58 2.79
C SER A 84 4.93 -21.37 3.71
N LYS A 85 4.62 -22.63 3.38
CA LYS A 85 3.77 -23.52 4.19
C LYS A 85 4.61 -24.42 5.10
#